data_AF-A0A3D3JPF5-F1
#
_entry.id   AF-A0A3D3JPF5-F1
#
_cell.length_a   1.000
_cell.length_b   1.000
_cell.length_c   1.000
_cell.angle_alpha   90.00
_cell.angle_beta   90.00
_cell.angle_gamma   90.00
#
_symmetry.space_group_name_H-M   'P 1'
#
loop_
_entity.id
_entity.type
_entity.pdbx_description
1 polymer ?
#
loop_
_entity_poly.entity_id
_entity_poly.type
_entity_poly.pdbx_seq_one_letter_code
_entity_poly.pdbx_strand_id
1 'polypeptide(L)'
;VFYEVTDDTPNCWTVDTKKRLVIVNAGGGNPAVGRTIEISEHDVWFDGRQYIRIKGLRLHRSRLGLHCSGSFHCIIEDCLITEPGGSLRTGRSAGIHLGGAGNIIRRNTIVDSQFQGIYWTGHGFVIEDNLINRCGLHPAILPNQWFGVLKSNAGNFSTIRNNVLVDAKKESGIAATGVWCDISSEFNAIYGNTVAHEQTGIYVEHTQNFNFIGFNALQDLNVGVGLRANNWCLVYGNYINRTNRAITAWNTSFMSDSRATRNWLLYSGHFAVGFDPPAAGKQAGSHDYNVFWPEHSIITHGVDGGRLTDIASVREATGNERHGEVRQPTDGELGMIRFRVPYAEDPQELLPMLANPMLLRQAISGQIGVSYRPYFWRPGRGDGMLAGGLYPGWKGFPVWPGGLMTTTGTVTRGAAVMSCDGPWTQEWRKELRTAPRPDNYWGLKVTGGTPALTHEAGEGWWTPSLPTVPGTRYGINLQLRAKDLKPFNEKGGPVVFARWTNDTGQQAVRSYVLGVDDAGKAHAAKLRLGTFGWTRVSGEVVAPETARRVAFFLGLRRASGVVGYDEIWLDAK
;
A
#
# COMPACT_ATOMS: atom_id res chain seq x y z
N VAL A 1 7.46 -17.84 -28.07
CA VAL A 1 7.20 -17.38 -29.46
C VAL A 1 8.38 -16.53 -29.86
N PHE A 2 9.19 -16.96 -30.82
CA PHE A 2 10.15 -16.06 -31.46
C PHE A 2 9.35 -15.32 -32.53
N TYR A 3 9.24 -14.01 -32.43
CA TYR A 3 8.67 -13.24 -33.53
C TYR A 3 9.66 -13.32 -34.69
N GLU A 4 9.18 -13.70 -35.86
CA GLU A 4 9.94 -13.51 -37.09
C GLU A 4 10.03 -12.00 -37.33
N VAL A 5 11.26 -11.47 -37.32
CA VAL A 5 11.49 -10.06 -37.60
C VAL A 5 11.45 -9.88 -39.11
N THR A 6 10.32 -9.41 -39.60
CA THR A 6 10.08 -9.07 -41.02
C THR A 6 9.99 -7.56 -41.19
N ASP A 7 10.04 -7.07 -42.43
CA ASP A 7 9.86 -5.65 -42.76
C ASP A 7 8.52 -5.08 -42.26
N ASP A 8 7.49 -5.93 -42.14
CA ASP A 8 6.15 -5.58 -41.63
C ASP A 8 6.08 -5.47 -40.10
N THR A 9 7.18 -5.73 -39.39
CA THR A 9 7.27 -5.69 -37.93
C THR A 9 8.24 -4.60 -37.45
N PRO A 10 7.94 -3.30 -37.68
CA PRO A 10 8.82 -2.22 -37.27
C PRO A 10 9.02 -2.22 -35.74
N ASN A 11 10.22 -1.85 -35.30
CA ASN A 11 10.65 -1.80 -33.91
C ASN A 11 10.64 -3.16 -33.17
N CYS A 12 10.68 -4.26 -33.90
CA CYS A 12 10.82 -5.60 -33.35
C CYS A 12 12.27 -6.08 -33.43
N TRP A 13 12.64 -6.98 -32.52
CA TRP A 13 13.96 -7.61 -32.52
C TRP A 13 13.86 -9.09 -32.14
N THR A 14 14.86 -9.87 -32.56
CA THR A 14 15.04 -11.27 -32.17
C THR A 14 16.52 -11.57 -32.00
N VAL A 15 16.83 -12.64 -31.26
CA VAL A 15 18.21 -13.09 -31.03
C VAL A 15 18.34 -14.53 -31.49
N ASP A 16 19.20 -14.75 -32.48
CA ASP A 16 19.70 -16.08 -32.81
C ASP A 16 20.85 -16.40 -31.86
N THR A 17 20.55 -17.08 -30.76
CA THR A 17 21.55 -17.44 -29.75
C THR A 17 22.59 -18.43 -30.26
N LYS A 18 22.28 -19.21 -31.31
CA LYS A 18 23.24 -20.17 -31.90
C LYS A 18 24.27 -19.42 -32.72
N LYS A 19 23.84 -18.43 -33.49
CA LYS A 19 24.71 -17.58 -34.31
C LYS A 19 25.27 -16.36 -33.57
N ARG A 20 24.81 -16.11 -32.33
CA ARG A 20 25.08 -14.90 -31.55
C ARG A 20 24.75 -13.62 -32.33
N LEU A 21 23.62 -13.66 -33.05
CA LEU A 21 23.15 -12.55 -33.89
C LEU A 21 21.94 -11.90 -33.24
N VAL A 22 21.95 -10.58 -33.13
CA VAL A 22 20.75 -9.79 -32.81
C VAL A 22 20.24 -9.21 -34.12
N ILE A 23 18.99 -9.51 -34.46
CA ILE A 23 18.31 -8.98 -35.64
C ILE A 23 17.30 -7.95 -35.15
N VAL A 24 17.37 -6.73 -35.68
CA VAL A 24 16.51 -5.62 -35.32
C VAL A 24 15.89 -5.04 -36.59
N ASN A 25 14.56 -4.95 -36.65
CA ASN A 25 13.88 -4.10 -37.62
C ASN A 25 13.68 -2.72 -36.96
N ALA A 26 14.43 -1.72 -37.42
CA ALA A 26 14.39 -0.38 -36.86
C ALA A 26 13.25 0.50 -37.43
N GLY A 27 12.32 -0.07 -38.21
CA GLY A 27 11.19 0.65 -38.82
C GLY A 27 11.60 1.62 -39.94
N GLY A 28 12.74 1.37 -40.59
CA GLY A 28 13.29 2.18 -41.68
C GLY A 28 14.56 2.96 -41.31
N GLY A 29 15.37 3.26 -42.33
CA GLY A 29 16.70 3.88 -42.17
C GLY A 29 17.78 2.89 -41.73
N ASN A 30 19.06 3.29 -41.85
CA ASN A 30 20.17 2.47 -41.39
C ASN A 30 20.30 2.58 -39.86
N PRO A 31 20.12 1.49 -39.08
CA PRO A 31 20.27 1.53 -37.63
C PRO A 31 21.68 1.92 -37.15
N ALA A 32 22.70 1.79 -38.00
CA ALA A 32 24.07 2.20 -37.69
C ALA A 32 24.32 3.72 -37.87
N VAL A 33 23.34 4.49 -38.36
CA VAL A 33 23.49 5.92 -38.64
C VAL A 33 22.57 6.72 -37.72
N GLY A 34 23.16 7.45 -36.77
CA GLY A 34 22.45 8.39 -35.90
C GLY A 34 21.53 7.75 -34.86
N ARG A 35 21.65 6.43 -34.62
CA ARG A 35 20.87 5.70 -33.61
C ARG A 35 21.80 4.91 -32.69
N THR A 36 21.43 4.80 -31.41
CA THR A 36 22.09 3.94 -30.42
C THR A 36 21.20 2.71 -30.20
N ILE A 37 21.78 1.52 -30.35
CA ILE A 37 21.13 0.26 -29.96
C ILE A 37 21.79 -0.21 -28.67
N GLU A 38 20.99 -0.34 -27.61
CA GLU A 38 21.45 -0.86 -26.32
C GLU A 38 20.84 -2.25 -26.08
N ILE A 39 21.66 -3.17 -25.59
CA ILE A 39 21.26 -4.55 -25.28
C ILE A 39 21.61 -4.83 -23.82
N SER A 40 20.62 -5.27 -23.04
CA SER A 40 20.81 -5.64 -21.65
C SER A 40 21.55 -6.97 -21.52
N GLU A 41 22.79 -6.95 -21.04
CA GLU A 41 23.61 -8.17 -20.88
C GLU A 41 23.69 -8.70 -19.44
N HIS A 42 23.65 -7.82 -18.45
CA HIS A 42 23.99 -8.17 -17.07
C HIS A 42 22.78 -8.31 -16.15
N ASP A 43 22.88 -9.26 -15.22
CA ASP A 43 21.98 -9.41 -14.08
C ASP A 43 22.60 -8.82 -12.82
N VAL A 44 21.75 -8.44 -11.87
CA VAL A 44 22.18 -8.08 -10.51
C VAL A 44 21.68 -9.13 -9.53
N TRP A 45 22.59 -9.97 -9.04
CA TRP A 45 22.30 -11.11 -8.15
C TRP A 45 22.93 -10.96 -6.77
N PHE A 46 22.14 -11.28 -5.75
CA PHE A 46 22.58 -11.43 -4.35
C PHE A 46 22.04 -12.74 -3.78
N ASP A 47 22.79 -13.84 -3.94
CA ASP A 47 22.34 -15.18 -3.54
C ASP A 47 22.84 -15.61 -2.15
N GLY A 48 21.99 -16.34 -1.41
CA GLY A 48 22.36 -17.06 -0.18
C GLY A 48 22.71 -16.19 1.03
N ARG A 49 22.17 -14.97 1.11
CA ARG A 49 22.60 -13.98 2.10
C ARG A 49 21.56 -13.74 3.19
N GLN A 50 22.04 -13.49 4.41
CA GLN A 50 21.19 -13.13 5.55
C GLN A 50 21.56 -11.74 6.07
N TYR A 51 20.57 -11.00 6.59
CA TYR A 51 20.79 -9.71 7.28
C TYR A 51 21.46 -8.63 6.43
N ILE A 52 21.21 -8.63 5.12
CA ILE A 52 21.74 -7.61 4.21
C ILE A 52 20.74 -6.51 3.98
N ARG A 53 21.23 -5.27 3.99
CA ARG A 53 20.47 -4.09 3.58
C ARG A 53 21.03 -3.55 2.27
N ILE A 54 20.20 -3.57 1.23
CA ILE A 54 20.44 -2.92 -0.05
C ILE A 54 19.66 -1.62 -0.07
N LYS A 55 20.34 -0.51 -0.32
CA LYS A 55 19.73 0.83 -0.26
C LYS A 55 20.27 1.78 -1.31
N GLY A 56 19.39 2.59 -1.90
CA GLY A 56 19.80 3.76 -2.68
C GLY A 56 20.36 3.42 -4.06
N LEU A 57 20.13 2.19 -4.55
CA LEU A 57 20.64 1.77 -5.85
C LEU A 57 19.78 2.31 -6.98
N ARG A 58 20.41 2.58 -8.12
CA ARG A 58 19.75 2.83 -9.40
C ARG A 58 20.15 1.73 -10.36
N LEU A 59 19.17 0.97 -10.84
CA LEU A 59 19.33 -0.05 -11.87
C LEU A 59 18.53 0.38 -13.10
N HIS A 60 19.18 0.47 -14.25
CA HIS A 60 18.56 0.87 -15.51
C HIS A 60 18.89 -0.16 -16.58
N ARG A 61 17.87 -0.63 -17.32
CA ARG A 61 18.02 -1.56 -18.44
C ARG A 61 18.85 -2.80 -18.13
N SER A 62 18.69 -3.35 -16.93
CA SER A 62 19.33 -4.62 -16.55
C SER A 62 18.58 -5.81 -17.17
N ARG A 63 19.30 -6.90 -17.48
CA ARG A 63 18.71 -8.08 -18.13
C ARG A 63 17.65 -8.75 -17.23
N LEU A 64 17.97 -8.85 -15.95
CA LEU A 64 17.02 -9.06 -14.85
C LEU A 64 17.11 -7.87 -13.91
N GLY A 65 16.05 -7.58 -13.16
CA GLY A 65 16.11 -6.65 -12.06
C GLY A 65 17.01 -7.14 -10.92
N LEU A 66 16.70 -6.72 -9.69
CA LEU A 66 17.41 -7.15 -8.50
C LEU A 66 16.89 -8.54 -8.06
N HIS A 67 17.73 -9.56 -8.13
CA HIS A 67 17.37 -10.91 -7.70
C HIS A 67 18.10 -11.28 -6.41
N CYS A 68 17.36 -11.71 -5.39
CA CYS A 68 17.92 -12.37 -4.21
C CYS A 68 17.20 -13.68 -3.90
N SER A 69 17.73 -14.78 -4.44
CA SER A 69 17.31 -16.13 -4.06
C SER A 69 17.84 -16.50 -2.68
N GLY A 70 17.07 -17.29 -1.91
CA GLY A 70 17.51 -17.83 -0.62
C GLY A 70 17.89 -16.78 0.43
N SER A 71 17.26 -15.61 0.41
CA SER A 71 17.61 -14.51 1.33
C SER A 71 16.76 -14.53 2.60
N PHE A 72 17.40 -14.28 3.74
CA PHE A 72 16.72 -14.27 5.04
C PHE A 72 16.95 -12.96 5.79
N HIS A 73 15.88 -12.33 6.25
CA HIS A 73 15.96 -11.09 7.03
C HIS A 73 16.71 -9.95 6.33
N CYS A 74 16.64 -9.91 4.99
CA CYS A 74 17.21 -8.85 4.19
C CYS A 74 16.25 -7.67 4.03
N ILE A 75 16.79 -6.49 3.75
CA ILE A 75 16.04 -5.25 3.50
C ILE A 75 16.46 -4.70 2.14
N ILE A 76 15.50 -4.48 1.25
CA ILE A 76 15.72 -3.75 -0.01
C ILE A 76 14.87 -2.48 0.05
N GLU A 77 15.51 -1.33 0.01
CA GLU A 77 14.79 -0.08 0.16
C GLU A 77 15.36 1.11 -0.58
N ASP A 78 14.48 2.06 -0.88
CA ASP A 78 14.86 3.32 -1.52
C ASP A 78 15.70 3.07 -2.81
N CYS A 79 15.36 2.03 -3.59
CA CYS A 79 16.01 1.74 -4.87
C CYS A 79 15.10 2.17 -6.04
N LEU A 80 15.72 2.63 -7.12
CA LEU A 80 15.08 2.91 -8.40
C LEU A 80 15.48 1.83 -9.40
N ILE A 81 14.49 1.14 -9.99
CA ILE A 81 14.70 0.08 -10.97
C ILE A 81 13.84 0.40 -12.20
N THR A 82 14.48 0.76 -13.31
CA THR A 82 13.81 1.22 -14.52
C THR A 82 14.14 0.32 -15.70
N GLU A 83 13.12 -0.03 -16.48
CA GLU A 83 13.24 -0.87 -17.67
C GLU A 83 13.96 -2.22 -17.40
N PRO A 84 13.73 -2.92 -16.27
CA PRO A 84 14.31 -4.24 -16.10
C PRO A 84 13.70 -5.20 -17.14
N GLY A 85 14.57 -5.92 -17.82
CA GLY A 85 14.20 -6.96 -18.77
C GLY A 85 13.65 -8.21 -18.10
N GLY A 86 13.76 -9.33 -18.79
CA GLY A 86 13.54 -10.63 -18.20
C GLY A 86 13.68 -11.77 -19.18
N SER A 87 13.41 -12.97 -18.68
CA SER A 87 13.39 -14.21 -19.44
C SER A 87 12.07 -14.95 -19.25
N LEU A 88 11.39 -15.23 -20.35
CA LEU A 88 10.22 -16.14 -20.35
C LEU A 88 10.59 -17.55 -19.88
N ARG A 89 11.87 -17.97 -20.04
CA ARG A 89 12.30 -19.35 -19.73
C ARG A 89 12.30 -19.65 -18.24
N THR A 90 12.47 -18.64 -17.38
CA THR A 90 12.65 -18.86 -15.94
C THR A 90 11.37 -18.68 -15.14
N GLY A 91 10.33 -18.05 -15.71
CA GLY A 91 9.09 -17.70 -14.98
C GLY A 91 9.30 -16.79 -13.76
N ARG A 92 10.51 -16.25 -13.58
CA ARG A 92 11.03 -15.56 -12.37
C ARG A 92 11.56 -14.17 -12.71
N SER A 93 10.90 -13.49 -13.65
CA SER A 93 11.42 -12.27 -14.25
C SER A 93 10.76 -11.06 -13.61
N ALA A 94 11.48 -10.37 -12.75
CA ALA A 94 10.94 -9.20 -12.07
C ALA A 94 11.95 -8.08 -11.93
N GLY A 95 11.44 -6.86 -11.71
CA GLY A 95 12.25 -5.74 -11.22
C GLY A 95 12.90 -6.05 -9.88
N ILE A 96 12.19 -6.74 -8.98
CA ILE A 96 12.75 -7.35 -7.78
C ILE A 96 12.22 -8.79 -7.65
N HIS A 97 13.12 -9.78 -7.63
CA HIS A 97 12.77 -11.17 -7.38
C HIS A 97 13.42 -11.67 -6.10
N LEU A 98 12.63 -12.24 -5.19
CA LEU A 98 13.10 -12.66 -3.87
C LEU A 98 12.61 -14.05 -3.46
N GLY A 99 13.47 -14.80 -2.79
CA GLY A 99 13.09 -16.00 -2.05
C GLY A 99 13.57 -16.00 -0.60
N GLY A 100 13.19 -17.03 0.16
CA GLY A 100 13.61 -17.22 1.56
C GLY A 100 12.55 -16.76 2.57
N ALA A 101 12.95 -16.08 3.65
CA ALA A 101 12.00 -15.69 4.71
C ALA A 101 12.34 -14.38 5.44
N GLY A 102 11.30 -13.68 5.92
CA GLY A 102 11.47 -12.53 6.81
C GLY A 102 12.06 -11.27 6.16
N ASN A 103 12.00 -11.16 4.83
CA ASN A 103 12.57 -10.03 4.10
C ASN A 103 11.64 -8.80 4.10
N ILE A 104 12.23 -7.60 4.03
CA ILE A 104 11.51 -6.32 3.94
C ILE A 104 11.85 -5.65 2.61
N ILE A 105 10.83 -5.28 1.85
CA ILE A 105 10.94 -4.61 0.56
C ILE A 105 10.15 -3.33 0.67
N ARG A 106 10.83 -2.19 0.71
CA ARG A 106 10.12 -0.93 0.96
C ARG A 106 10.62 0.30 0.25
N ARG A 107 9.69 1.18 -0.11
CA ARG A 107 10.00 2.49 -0.74
C ARG A 107 10.85 2.36 -2.00
N ASN A 108 10.78 1.23 -2.70
CA ASN A 108 11.40 1.09 -4.00
C ASN A 108 10.47 1.66 -5.08
N THR A 109 11.06 2.15 -6.16
CA THR A 109 10.36 2.60 -7.35
C THR A 109 10.76 1.69 -8.51
N ILE A 110 9.80 0.98 -9.09
CA ILE A 110 10.00 0.08 -10.22
C ILE A 110 9.14 0.59 -11.38
N VAL A 111 9.77 0.84 -12.53
CA VAL A 111 9.12 1.46 -13.69
C VAL A 111 9.48 0.67 -14.95
N ASP A 112 8.52 0.48 -15.85
CA ASP A 112 8.73 -0.12 -17.17
C ASP A 112 9.29 -1.54 -17.14
N SER A 113 8.92 -2.33 -16.14
CA SER A 113 9.34 -3.74 -16.14
C SER A 113 8.68 -4.47 -17.31
N GLN A 114 9.52 -5.18 -18.07
CA GLN A 114 9.03 -6.07 -19.11
C GLN A 114 8.14 -7.18 -18.51
N PHE A 115 8.35 -7.56 -17.25
CA PHE A 115 7.61 -8.61 -16.56
C PHE A 115 7.06 -8.11 -15.23
N GLN A 116 7.16 -8.89 -14.14
CA GLN A 116 6.61 -8.48 -12.85
C GLN A 116 7.41 -7.30 -12.28
N GLY A 117 6.77 -6.39 -11.55
CA GLY A 117 7.51 -5.40 -10.78
C GLY A 117 8.24 -6.06 -9.62
N ILE A 118 7.49 -6.76 -8.78
CA ILE A 118 8.03 -7.55 -7.67
C ILE A 118 7.47 -8.98 -7.75
N TYR A 119 8.36 -9.95 -7.65
CA TYR A 119 8.02 -11.36 -7.54
C TYR A 119 8.63 -11.95 -6.27
N TRP A 120 7.84 -12.64 -5.44
CA TRP A 120 8.36 -13.27 -4.21
C TRP A 120 7.90 -14.71 -4.04
N THR A 121 8.82 -15.57 -3.59
CA THR A 121 8.57 -16.99 -3.30
C THR A 121 9.16 -17.32 -1.92
N GLY A 122 8.37 -17.16 -0.86
CA GLY A 122 8.87 -17.28 0.51
C GLY A 122 7.87 -16.83 1.58
N HIS A 123 8.29 -16.81 2.85
CA HIS A 123 7.35 -16.60 3.95
C HIS A 123 7.70 -15.41 4.84
N GLY A 124 6.68 -14.74 5.37
CA GLY A 124 6.88 -13.71 6.39
C GLY A 124 7.47 -12.40 5.85
N PHE A 125 7.19 -12.06 4.60
CA PHE A 125 7.74 -10.85 4.00
C PHE A 125 6.96 -9.61 4.44
N VAL A 126 7.61 -8.45 4.44
CA VAL A 126 6.93 -7.16 4.51
C VAL A 126 7.22 -6.40 3.22
N ILE A 127 6.20 -6.25 2.37
CA ILE A 127 6.28 -5.53 1.10
C ILE A 127 5.47 -4.25 1.27
N GLU A 128 6.15 -3.11 1.45
CA GLU A 128 5.48 -1.87 1.83
C GLU A 128 5.96 -0.61 1.11
N ASP A 129 5.08 0.34 0.87
CA ASP A 129 5.43 1.65 0.29
C ASP A 129 6.13 1.57 -1.07
N ASN A 130 6.05 0.48 -1.82
CA ASN A 130 6.68 0.43 -3.14
C ASN A 130 5.81 1.14 -4.16
N LEU A 131 6.43 1.84 -5.12
CA LEU A 131 5.77 2.30 -6.33
C LEU A 131 6.14 1.33 -7.45
N ILE A 132 5.14 0.71 -8.06
CA ILE A 132 5.31 -0.19 -9.20
C ILE A 132 4.44 0.35 -10.33
N ASN A 133 5.09 0.82 -11.39
CA ASN A 133 4.42 1.49 -12.49
C ASN A 133 4.78 0.84 -13.82
N ARG A 134 3.80 0.73 -14.73
CA ARG A 134 3.99 0.24 -16.10
C ARG A 134 4.80 -1.07 -16.14
N CYS A 135 4.32 -2.10 -15.45
CA CYS A 135 4.95 -3.43 -15.48
C CYS A 135 4.15 -4.40 -16.37
N GLY A 136 4.72 -5.57 -16.66
CA GLY A 136 4.09 -6.58 -17.53
C GLY A 136 4.08 -6.16 -19.01
N LEU A 137 5.04 -5.34 -19.44
CA LEU A 137 5.02 -4.73 -20.76
C LEU A 137 5.43 -5.68 -21.91
N HIS A 138 6.06 -6.81 -21.61
CA HIS A 138 6.68 -7.67 -22.60
C HIS A 138 5.62 -8.19 -23.61
N PRO A 139 5.80 -7.97 -24.92
CA PRO A 139 4.78 -8.25 -25.93
C PRO A 139 4.43 -9.74 -26.06
N ALA A 140 5.37 -10.63 -25.73
CA ALA A 140 5.11 -12.07 -25.72
C ALA A 140 4.34 -12.59 -24.49
N ILE A 141 3.95 -11.71 -23.54
CA ILE A 141 3.03 -12.09 -22.47
C ILE A 141 1.66 -12.26 -23.12
N LEU A 142 1.26 -13.52 -23.30
CA LEU A 142 -0.02 -13.86 -23.94
C LEU A 142 -1.18 -13.62 -22.95
N PRO A 143 -2.42 -13.38 -23.43
CA PRO A 143 -3.60 -13.09 -22.61
C PRO A 143 -3.92 -14.08 -21.46
N ASN A 144 -3.39 -15.30 -21.54
CA ASN A 144 -3.60 -16.38 -20.57
C ASN A 144 -2.33 -16.74 -19.78
N GLN A 145 -1.25 -15.97 -19.89
CA GLN A 145 -0.06 -16.19 -19.08
C GLN A 145 -0.21 -15.55 -17.70
N TRP A 146 0.25 -16.28 -16.68
CA TRP A 146 -0.02 -15.93 -15.30
C TRP A 146 1.06 -14.96 -14.80
N PHE A 147 0.91 -13.67 -15.11
CA PHE A 147 1.81 -12.60 -14.65
C PHE A 147 1.06 -11.58 -13.78
N GLY A 148 1.68 -11.05 -12.74
CA GLY A 148 1.12 -9.97 -11.94
C GLY A 148 2.18 -8.90 -11.71
N VAL A 149 1.75 -7.68 -11.48
CA VAL A 149 2.63 -6.54 -11.20
C VAL A 149 3.38 -6.76 -9.88
N LEU A 150 2.66 -7.18 -8.85
CA LEU A 150 3.18 -7.68 -7.57
C LEU A 150 2.67 -9.09 -7.38
N LYS A 151 3.51 -10.09 -7.64
CA LYS A 151 3.09 -11.50 -7.70
C LYS A 151 3.85 -12.40 -6.73
N SER A 152 3.15 -13.41 -6.22
CA SER A 152 3.77 -14.53 -5.50
C SER A 152 3.32 -15.87 -6.01
N ASN A 153 4.22 -16.85 -5.91
CA ASN A 153 3.86 -18.27 -5.94
C ASN A 153 4.34 -18.90 -4.62
N ALA A 154 3.42 -19.48 -3.85
CA ALA A 154 3.67 -20.06 -2.53
C ALA A 154 4.19 -19.07 -1.46
N GLY A 155 3.90 -17.77 -1.60
CA GLY A 155 4.25 -16.77 -0.60
C GLY A 155 3.23 -16.69 0.53
N ASN A 156 3.65 -17.00 1.76
CA ASN A 156 2.76 -17.11 2.92
C ASN A 156 3.12 -16.14 4.04
N PHE A 157 2.17 -15.91 4.95
CA PHE A 157 2.37 -15.13 6.18
C PHE A 157 2.94 -13.72 5.91
N SER A 158 2.72 -13.19 4.71
CA SER A 158 3.34 -11.93 4.28
C SER A 158 2.40 -10.76 4.52
N THR A 159 2.99 -9.59 4.76
CA THR A 159 2.29 -8.32 4.90
C THR A 159 2.57 -7.47 3.67
N ILE A 160 1.55 -7.25 2.86
CA ILE A 160 1.60 -6.47 1.62
C ILE A 160 0.78 -5.20 1.87
N ARG A 161 1.46 -4.06 2.07
CA ARG A 161 0.75 -2.84 2.49
C ARG A 161 1.24 -1.54 1.90
N ASN A 162 0.32 -0.60 1.68
CA ASN A 162 0.67 0.75 1.26
C ASN A 162 1.53 0.84 -0.02
N ASN A 163 1.48 -0.20 -0.87
CA ASN A 163 2.11 -0.14 -2.18
C ASN A 163 1.18 0.60 -3.15
N VAL A 164 1.76 1.22 -4.17
CA VAL A 164 1.05 1.89 -5.26
C VAL A 164 1.39 1.16 -6.55
N LEU A 165 0.37 0.62 -7.22
CA LEU A 165 0.48 -0.15 -8.44
C LEU A 165 -0.38 0.51 -9.51
N VAL A 166 0.22 0.91 -10.63
CA VAL A 166 -0.51 1.71 -11.63
C VAL A 166 0.02 1.54 -13.06
N ASP A 167 -0.91 1.55 -14.00
CA ASP A 167 -0.70 1.53 -15.45
C ASP A 167 0.01 0.28 -16.02
N ALA A 168 -0.25 -0.93 -15.53
CA ALA A 168 0.22 -2.11 -16.25
C ALA A 168 -0.48 -2.28 -17.62
N LYS A 169 0.12 -3.11 -18.47
CA LYS A 169 -0.34 -3.32 -19.84
C LYS A 169 -1.71 -4.03 -19.91
N LYS A 170 -2.78 -3.27 -20.13
CA LYS A 170 -4.18 -3.74 -20.23
C LYS A 170 -4.44 -4.81 -21.29
N GLU A 171 -3.68 -4.82 -22.39
CA GLU A 171 -3.87 -5.77 -23.51
C GLU A 171 -3.50 -7.22 -23.17
N SER A 172 -2.84 -7.44 -22.03
CA SER A 172 -2.28 -8.74 -21.64
C SER A 172 -3.25 -9.65 -20.86
N GLY A 173 -4.52 -9.27 -20.72
CA GLY A 173 -5.51 -10.10 -20.01
C GLY A 173 -5.19 -10.21 -18.52
N ILE A 174 -5.23 -11.43 -17.97
CA ILE A 174 -5.01 -11.70 -16.54
C ILE A 174 -3.59 -11.24 -16.09
N ALA A 175 -2.67 -11.04 -17.03
CA ALA A 175 -1.31 -10.57 -16.77
C ALA A 175 -1.21 -9.13 -16.20
N ALA A 176 -2.25 -8.31 -16.32
CA ALA A 176 -2.36 -6.98 -15.72
C ALA A 176 -3.08 -7.01 -14.37
N THR A 177 -2.63 -7.89 -13.48
CA THR A 177 -3.13 -7.98 -12.10
C THR A 177 -2.19 -7.22 -11.16
N GLY A 178 -2.71 -6.25 -10.41
CA GLY A 178 -1.97 -5.47 -9.43
C GLY A 178 -1.29 -6.37 -8.39
N VAL A 179 -2.05 -6.87 -7.42
CA VAL A 179 -1.54 -7.85 -6.44
C VAL A 179 -2.06 -9.23 -6.77
N TRP A 180 -1.18 -10.18 -7.07
CA TRP A 180 -1.53 -11.56 -7.37
C TRP A 180 -0.85 -12.54 -6.41
N CYS A 181 -1.63 -13.14 -5.53
CA CYS A 181 -1.24 -14.32 -4.78
C CYS A 181 -1.60 -15.56 -5.62
N ASP A 182 -0.61 -16.13 -6.32
CA ASP A 182 -0.73 -17.34 -7.14
C ASP A 182 -0.26 -18.57 -6.35
N ILE A 183 -0.88 -19.71 -6.64
CA ILE A 183 -1.18 -20.89 -5.80
C ILE A 183 -0.36 -21.08 -4.52
N SER A 184 -1.07 -21.53 -3.47
CA SER A 184 -0.52 -21.83 -2.16
C SER A 184 0.05 -20.61 -1.41
N SER A 185 -0.49 -19.41 -1.66
CA SER A 185 -0.21 -18.16 -0.95
C SER A 185 -1.25 -17.87 0.16
N GLU A 186 -1.02 -18.40 1.35
CA GLU A 186 -1.92 -18.38 2.50
C GLU A 186 -1.50 -17.39 3.59
N PHE A 187 -2.44 -17.02 4.47
CA PHE A 187 -2.21 -16.18 5.65
C PHE A 187 -1.59 -14.81 5.34
N ASN A 188 -1.82 -14.26 4.15
CA ASN A 188 -1.31 -12.95 3.79
C ASN A 188 -2.25 -11.84 4.27
N ALA A 189 -1.65 -10.73 4.69
CA ALA A 189 -2.36 -9.48 5.00
C ALA A 189 -2.08 -8.46 3.90
N ILE A 190 -3.07 -8.24 3.04
CA ILE A 190 -3.04 -7.35 1.88
C ILE A 190 -3.88 -6.11 2.18
N TYR A 191 -3.24 -5.02 2.60
CA TYR A 191 -4.02 -3.86 3.05
C TYR A 191 -3.42 -2.50 2.77
N GLY A 192 -4.29 -1.52 2.54
CA GLY A 192 -3.83 -0.14 2.34
C GLY A 192 -3.12 0.14 1.04
N ASN A 193 -3.16 -0.79 0.08
CA ASN A 193 -2.55 -0.59 -1.22
C ASN A 193 -3.46 0.26 -2.11
N THR A 194 -2.86 1.01 -3.02
CA THR A 194 -3.55 1.70 -4.12
C THR A 194 -3.27 0.94 -5.41
N VAL A 195 -4.32 0.54 -6.10
CA VAL A 195 -4.22 -0.10 -7.42
C VAL A 195 -5.12 0.62 -8.41
N ALA A 196 -4.56 1.13 -9.50
CA ALA A 196 -5.30 1.90 -10.49
C ALA A 196 -4.90 1.54 -11.92
N HIS A 197 -5.85 1.62 -12.85
CA HIS A 197 -5.62 1.39 -14.29
C HIS A 197 -5.10 -0.01 -14.64
N GLU A 198 -5.37 -0.99 -13.78
CA GLU A 198 -5.04 -2.40 -13.98
C GLU A 198 -6.25 -3.16 -14.55
N GLN A 199 -6.03 -4.39 -15.04
CA GLN A 199 -7.16 -5.28 -15.34
C GLN A 199 -7.81 -5.79 -14.04
N THR A 200 -6.99 -6.29 -13.11
CA THR A 200 -7.46 -6.79 -11.81
C THR A 200 -6.71 -6.11 -10.69
N GLY A 201 -7.40 -5.61 -9.67
CA GLY A 201 -6.79 -4.94 -8.53
C GLY A 201 -6.01 -5.91 -7.64
N ILE A 202 -6.74 -6.82 -7.01
CA ILE A 202 -6.21 -7.86 -6.13
C ILE A 202 -6.80 -9.20 -6.54
N TYR A 203 -5.96 -10.19 -6.75
CA TYR A 203 -6.35 -11.55 -7.09
C TYR A 203 -5.72 -12.56 -6.13
N VAL A 204 -6.56 -13.30 -5.43
CA VAL A 204 -6.19 -14.40 -4.55
C VAL A 204 -6.66 -15.68 -5.22
N GLU A 205 -5.71 -16.45 -5.73
CA GLU A 205 -5.97 -17.61 -6.58
C GLU A 205 -6.06 -18.93 -5.79
N HIS A 206 -6.30 -20.01 -6.54
CA HIS A 206 -6.60 -21.38 -6.17
C HIS A 206 -5.89 -21.89 -4.91
N THR A 207 -6.70 -22.52 -4.05
CA THR A 207 -6.29 -23.26 -2.85
C THR A 207 -5.50 -22.40 -1.87
N GLN A 208 -6.08 -21.25 -1.51
CA GLN A 208 -5.51 -20.32 -0.55
C GLN A 208 -6.46 -20.07 0.61
N ASN A 209 -5.91 -20.01 1.82
CA ASN A 209 -6.67 -19.89 3.04
C ASN A 209 -6.26 -18.66 3.86
N PHE A 210 -7.22 -18.08 4.59
CA PHE A 210 -6.98 -17.08 5.64
C PHE A 210 -6.29 -15.78 5.18
N ASN A 211 -6.53 -15.35 3.94
CA ASN A 211 -6.01 -14.07 3.46
C ASN A 211 -6.91 -12.91 3.93
N PHE A 212 -6.31 -11.86 4.48
CA PHE A 212 -6.98 -10.61 4.78
C PHE A 212 -6.75 -9.60 3.65
N ILE A 213 -7.81 -9.06 3.10
CA ILE A 213 -7.79 -8.08 2.00
C ILE A 213 -8.59 -6.87 2.47
N GLY A 214 -7.94 -5.82 2.95
CA GLY A 214 -8.70 -4.70 3.52
C GLY A 214 -8.07 -3.34 3.41
N PHE A 215 -8.87 -2.29 3.52
CA PHE A 215 -8.40 -0.91 3.45
C PHE A 215 -7.65 -0.54 2.16
N ASN A 216 -7.78 -1.32 1.08
CA ASN A 216 -7.19 -0.99 -0.22
C ASN A 216 -8.05 0.03 -0.96
N ALA A 217 -7.42 0.83 -1.81
CA ALA A 217 -8.09 1.75 -2.74
C ALA A 217 -7.87 1.23 -4.17
N LEU A 218 -8.94 0.78 -4.80
CA LEU A 218 -8.95 0.08 -6.09
C LEU A 218 -9.79 0.90 -7.06
N GLN A 219 -9.22 1.36 -8.17
CA GLN A 219 -9.87 2.34 -9.04
C GLN A 219 -9.62 2.06 -10.53
N ASP A 220 -10.67 2.22 -11.36
CA ASP A 220 -10.58 2.10 -12.82
C ASP A 220 -10.04 0.73 -13.29
N LEU A 221 -10.71 -0.32 -12.82
CA LEU A 221 -10.34 -1.71 -13.01
C LEU A 221 -11.43 -2.49 -13.76
N ASN A 222 -11.07 -3.61 -14.37
CA ASN A 222 -12.09 -4.59 -14.80
C ASN A 222 -12.57 -5.43 -13.60
N VAL A 223 -11.67 -5.86 -12.72
CA VAL A 223 -12.00 -6.56 -11.47
C VAL A 223 -11.31 -5.88 -10.29
N GLY A 224 -12.04 -5.58 -9.22
CA GLY A 224 -11.48 -4.99 -8.00
C GLY A 224 -10.76 -6.06 -7.18
N VAL A 225 -11.54 -6.93 -6.54
CA VAL A 225 -11.04 -8.10 -5.78
C VAL A 225 -11.56 -9.38 -6.38
N GLY A 226 -10.66 -10.25 -6.83
CA GLY A 226 -10.95 -11.59 -7.33
C GLY A 226 -10.53 -12.67 -6.33
N LEU A 227 -11.43 -13.62 -6.06
CA LEU A 227 -11.18 -14.81 -5.24
C LEU A 227 -11.45 -16.06 -6.08
N ARG A 228 -10.56 -17.06 -6.10
CA ARG A 228 -10.78 -18.30 -6.87
C ARG A 228 -10.44 -19.54 -6.05
N ALA A 229 -11.44 -20.32 -5.63
CA ALA A 229 -11.24 -21.56 -4.86
C ALA A 229 -10.44 -21.35 -3.55
N ASN A 230 -10.89 -20.37 -2.75
CA ASN A 230 -10.27 -19.94 -1.49
C ASN A 230 -11.17 -20.24 -0.28
N ASN A 231 -10.60 -20.39 0.91
CA ASN A 231 -11.38 -20.53 2.15
C ASN A 231 -10.99 -19.49 3.21
N TRP A 232 -11.97 -19.08 4.02
CA TRP A 232 -11.78 -18.18 5.17
C TRP A 232 -11.07 -16.86 4.85
N CYS A 233 -11.22 -16.34 3.63
CA CYS A 233 -10.68 -15.03 3.26
C CYS A 233 -11.61 -13.90 3.73
N LEU A 234 -11.03 -12.79 4.18
CA LEU A 234 -11.79 -11.61 4.62
C LEU A 234 -11.49 -10.42 3.72
N VAL A 235 -12.50 -9.94 2.98
CA VAL A 235 -12.48 -8.72 2.17
C VAL A 235 -13.16 -7.59 2.96
N TYR A 236 -12.39 -6.69 3.55
CA TYR A 236 -12.87 -5.76 4.57
C TYR A 236 -12.52 -4.30 4.32
N GLY A 237 -13.52 -3.43 4.22
CA GLY A 237 -13.26 -1.99 4.24
C GLY A 237 -12.40 -1.50 3.07
N ASN A 238 -12.55 -2.08 1.88
CA ASN A 238 -11.88 -1.60 0.68
C ASN A 238 -12.70 -0.49 0.01
N TYR A 239 -12.03 0.50 -0.57
CA TYR A 239 -12.61 1.48 -1.47
C TYR A 239 -12.42 0.99 -2.90
N ILE A 240 -13.52 0.67 -3.59
CA ILE A 240 -13.51 0.12 -4.95
C ILE A 240 -14.34 1.05 -5.83
N ASN A 241 -13.70 1.74 -6.76
CA ASN A 241 -14.28 2.82 -7.53
C ASN A 241 -14.16 2.57 -9.04
N ARG A 242 -15.16 2.98 -9.82
CA ARG A 242 -15.15 2.91 -11.30
C ARG A 242 -14.67 1.55 -11.83
N THR A 243 -15.15 0.46 -11.24
CA THR A 243 -14.66 -0.89 -11.52
C THR A 243 -15.77 -1.74 -12.12
N ASN A 244 -15.54 -2.41 -13.24
CA ASN A 244 -16.59 -3.22 -13.88
C ASN A 244 -17.13 -4.32 -12.95
N ARG A 245 -16.25 -4.98 -12.18
CA ARG A 245 -16.61 -6.02 -11.21
C ARG A 245 -15.91 -5.78 -9.87
N ALA A 246 -16.61 -5.20 -8.90
CA ALA A 246 -15.97 -4.74 -7.67
C ALA A 246 -15.36 -5.88 -6.84
N ILE A 247 -16.14 -6.93 -6.58
CA ILE A 247 -15.71 -8.15 -5.90
C ILE A 247 -16.25 -9.32 -6.70
N THR A 248 -15.43 -10.33 -6.96
CA THR A 248 -15.81 -11.53 -7.71
C THR A 248 -15.23 -12.78 -7.08
N ALA A 249 -16.04 -13.83 -7.04
CA ALA A 249 -15.63 -15.18 -6.70
C ALA A 249 -15.68 -16.09 -7.94
N TRP A 250 -14.77 -17.04 -8.03
CA TRP A 250 -14.72 -18.06 -9.08
C TRP A 250 -14.44 -19.43 -8.48
N ASN A 251 -14.89 -20.48 -9.16
CA ASN A 251 -14.70 -21.86 -8.74
C ASN A 251 -15.17 -22.10 -7.28
N THR A 252 -16.39 -21.65 -6.99
CA THR A 252 -16.93 -21.53 -5.64
C THR A 252 -17.30 -22.86 -4.99
N SER A 253 -17.37 -23.95 -5.77
CA SER A 253 -17.49 -25.32 -5.28
C SER A 253 -16.33 -25.74 -4.35
N PHE A 254 -15.21 -25.00 -4.40
CA PHE A 254 -14.03 -25.21 -3.55
C PHE A 254 -13.82 -24.04 -2.57
N MET A 255 -14.83 -23.21 -2.35
CA MET A 255 -14.81 -22.11 -1.41
C MET A 255 -15.66 -22.40 -0.17
N SER A 256 -15.22 -21.90 0.97
CA SER A 256 -15.97 -21.93 2.22
C SER A 256 -15.65 -20.71 3.08
N ASP A 257 -16.69 -20.17 3.73
CA ASP A 257 -16.59 -19.17 4.80
C ASP A 257 -15.78 -17.90 4.46
N SER A 258 -15.66 -17.54 3.19
CA SER A 258 -15.07 -16.24 2.81
C SER A 258 -16.08 -15.12 3.05
N ARG A 259 -15.64 -13.95 3.51
CA ARG A 259 -16.55 -12.84 3.85
C ARG A 259 -16.13 -11.54 3.19
N ALA A 260 -17.08 -10.83 2.60
CA ALA A 260 -16.89 -9.48 2.08
C ALA A 260 -17.77 -8.47 2.83
N THR A 261 -17.18 -7.59 3.62
CA THR A 261 -17.98 -6.68 4.45
C THR A 261 -17.38 -5.29 4.60
N ARG A 262 -18.26 -4.29 4.74
CA ARG A 262 -17.89 -2.87 4.97
C ARG A 262 -17.09 -2.22 3.85
N ASN A 263 -17.13 -2.76 2.65
CA ASN A 263 -16.49 -2.18 1.48
C ASN A 263 -17.33 -1.03 0.91
N TRP A 264 -16.66 -0.05 0.30
CA TRP A 264 -17.29 1.05 -0.43
C TRP A 264 -17.17 0.77 -1.93
N LEU A 265 -18.29 0.45 -2.57
CA LEU A 265 -18.38 -0.01 -3.94
C LEU A 265 -19.05 1.08 -4.78
N LEU A 266 -18.23 1.93 -5.39
CA LEU A 266 -18.67 3.18 -6.01
C LEU A 266 -18.48 3.13 -7.53
N TYR A 267 -19.48 3.55 -8.29
CA TYR A 267 -19.51 3.54 -9.75
C TYR A 267 -19.03 2.21 -10.33
N SER A 268 -19.33 1.11 -9.64
CA SER A 268 -18.76 -0.20 -9.92
C SER A 268 -19.84 -1.24 -10.05
N GLY A 269 -19.71 -2.13 -11.05
CA GLY A 269 -20.59 -3.28 -11.19
C GLY A 269 -20.34 -4.28 -10.07
N HIS A 270 -21.39 -4.78 -9.42
CA HIS A 270 -21.24 -5.76 -8.33
C HIS A 270 -21.37 -7.21 -8.82
N PHE A 271 -20.27 -7.90 -9.13
CA PHE A 271 -20.33 -9.24 -9.74
C PHE A 271 -20.09 -10.38 -8.72
N ALA A 272 -21.13 -10.78 -7.99
CA ALA A 272 -21.11 -11.98 -7.16
C ALA A 272 -21.63 -13.18 -7.96
N VAL A 273 -20.75 -13.88 -8.70
CA VAL A 273 -21.06 -15.24 -9.17
C VAL A 273 -20.49 -16.23 -8.17
N GLY A 274 -21.34 -17.12 -7.64
CA GLY A 274 -20.93 -18.33 -6.95
C GLY A 274 -21.00 -18.32 -5.42
N PHE A 275 -21.55 -17.29 -4.77
CA PHE A 275 -22.22 -17.53 -3.48
C PHE A 275 -23.57 -18.18 -3.80
N ASP A 276 -23.53 -19.42 -4.28
CA ASP A 276 -24.72 -20.22 -4.59
C ASP A 276 -25.69 -20.15 -3.40
N PRO A 277 -27.02 -20.19 -3.65
CA PRO A 277 -27.95 -20.26 -2.56
C PRO A 277 -27.69 -21.58 -1.84
N PRO A 278 -28.10 -21.71 -0.57
CA PRO A 278 -27.88 -22.93 0.21
C PRO A 278 -28.74 -24.09 -0.31
N ALA A 279 -28.53 -24.56 -1.54
CA ALA A 279 -29.17 -25.75 -2.08
C ALA A 279 -28.43 -27.05 -1.66
N ALA A 280 -27.28 -26.95 -0.96
CA ALA A 280 -26.51 -28.11 -0.50
C ALA A 280 -25.82 -27.91 0.87
N GLY A 281 -26.25 -26.94 1.68
CA GLY A 281 -25.72 -26.75 3.05
C GLY A 281 -24.28 -26.23 3.16
N LYS A 282 -23.64 -25.81 2.05
CA LYS A 282 -22.35 -25.12 2.06
C LYS A 282 -22.50 -23.69 1.54
N GLN A 283 -22.31 -22.71 2.40
CA GLN A 283 -22.23 -21.31 2.01
C GLN A 283 -20.79 -21.01 1.59
N ALA A 284 -20.55 -20.79 0.29
CA ALA A 284 -19.22 -20.44 -0.22
C ALA A 284 -18.65 -19.15 0.42
N GLY A 285 -19.55 -18.32 0.97
CA GLY A 285 -19.23 -17.13 1.74
C GLY A 285 -20.41 -16.16 1.89
N SER A 286 -20.16 -15.02 2.55
CA SER A 286 -21.18 -14.03 2.90
C SER A 286 -20.74 -12.62 2.55
N HIS A 287 -21.71 -11.75 2.32
CA HIS A 287 -21.46 -10.33 2.11
C HIS A 287 -22.50 -9.46 2.82
N ASP A 288 -22.05 -8.44 3.54
CA ASP A 288 -22.93 -7.61 4.36
C ASP A 288 -22.28 -6.27 4.74
N TYR A 289 -23.08 -5.29 5.14
CA TYR A 289 -22.64 -3.94 5.53
C TYR A 289 -21.86 -3.18 4.44
N ASN A 290 -21.96 -3.57 3.17
CA ASN A 290 -21.27 -2.84 2.11
C ASN A 290 -22.04 -1.56 1.74
N VAL A 291 -21.32 -0.55 1.26
CA VAL A 291 -21.89 0.73 0.81
C VAL A 291 -21.81 0.81 -0.70
N PHE A 292 -22.94 1.04 -1.36
CA PHE A 292 -23.07 1.08 -2.80
C PHE A 292 -23.40 2.49 -3.27
N TRP A 293 -22.84 2.90 -4.41
CA TRP A 293 -23.24 4.12 -5.10
C TRP A 293 -22.84 4.10 -6.57
N PRO A 294 -23.66 4.59 -7.50
CA PRO A 294 -25.10 4.78 -7.35
C PRO A 294 -25.82 3.42 -7.22
N GLU A 295 -27.08 3.40 -6.82
CA GLU A 295 -27.83 2.15 -6.63
C GLU A 295 -27.81 1.22 -7.85
N HIS A 296 -27.98 1.80 -9.04
CA HIS A 296 -28.05 1.09 -10.31
C HIS A 296 -26.71 0.51 -10.78
N SER A 297 -25.62 0.69 -10.02
CA SER A 297 -24.35 -0.01 -10.28
C SER A 297 -24.32 -1.42 -9.67
N ILE A 298 -25.34 -1.82 -8.90
CA ILE A 298 -25.46 -3.19 -8.39
C ILE A 298 -25.91 -4.09 -9.56
N ILE A 299 -25.09 -5.07 -9.96
CA ILE A 299 -25.42 -6.02 -11.03
C ILE A 299 -24.92 -7.41 -10.64
N THR A 300 -25.63 -8.10 -9.75
CA THR A 300 -25.29 -9.49 -9.43
C THR A 300 -25.93 -10.43 -10.45
N HIS A 301 -25.14 -11.34 -11.02
CA HIS A 301 -25.68 -12.51 -11.71
C HIS A 301 -26.11 -13.54 -10.66
N GLY A 302 -27.42 -13.66 -10.47
CA GLY A 302 -28.01 -14.58 -9.51
C GLY A 302 -27.90 -16.04 -9.94
N VAL A 303 -28.27 -16.89 -9.00
CA VAL A 303 -28.67 -18.30 -9.22
C VAL A 303 -29.72 -18.31 -10.34
N ASP A 304 -29.55 -19.16 -11.34
CA ASP A 304 -30.40 -19.25 -12.53
C ASP A 304 -30.20 -18.15 -13.61
N GLY A 305 -29.13 -17.36 -13.51
CA GLY A 305 -28.70 -16.47 -14.60
C GLY A 305 -29.45 -15.13 -14.69
N GLY A 306 -30.39 -14.86 -13.77
CA GLY A 306 -31.06 -13.57 -13.64
C GLY A 306 -30.11 -12.45 -13.15
N ARG A 307 -30.39 -11.20 -13.51
CA ARG A 307 -29.66 -10.02 -13.01
C ARG A 307 -30.44 -9.40 -11.85
N LEU A 308 -29.81 -9.21 -10.69
CA LEU A 308 -30.39 -8.39 -9.60
C LEU A 308 -29.76 -7.00 -9.68
N THR A 309 -30.60 -5.97 -9.81
CA THR A 309 -30.16 -4.60 -10.15
C THR A 309 -30.21 -3.62 -8.97
N ASP A 310 -30.69 -4.05 -7.82
CA ASP A 310 -30.87 -3.24 -6.63
C ASP A 310 -30.63 -4.05 -5.34
N ILE A 311 -30.43 -3.35 -4.22
CA ILE A 311 -30.07 -3.98 -2.95
C ILE A 311 -31.23 -4.79 -2.33
N ALA A 312 -32.48 -4.43 -2.61
CA ALA A 312 -33.64 -5.16 -2.08
C ALA A 312 -33.76 -6.53 -2.74
N SER A 313 -33.60 -6.59 -4.07
CA SER A 313 -33.55 -7.83 -4.86
C SER A 313 -32.41 -8.74 -4.42
N VAL A 314 -31.23 -8.20 -4.10
CA VAL A 314 -30.09 -8.97 -3.55
C VAL A 314 -30.44 -9.59 -2.20
N ARG A 315 -31.06 -8.83 -1.29
CA ARG A 315 -31.46 -9.31 0.04
C ARG A 315 -32.47 -10.44 -0.03
N GLU A 316 -33.48 -10.28 -0.88
CA GLU A 316 -34.54 -11.27 -1.05
C GLU A 316 -34.01 -12.57 -1.64
N ALA A 317 -33.19 -12.49 -2.69
CA ALA A 317 -32.72 -13.68 -3.41
C ALA A 317 -31.62 -14.45 -2.66
N THR A 318 -30.76 -13.75 -1.89
CA THR A 318 -29.53 -14.35 -1.33
C THR A 318 -29.47 -14.33 0.19
N GLY A 319 -30.30 -13.51 0.86
CA GLY A 319 -30.21 -13.29 2.31
C GLY A 319 -29.01 -12.46 2.76
N ASN A 320 -28.15 -12.01 1.84
CA ASN A 320 -26.98 -11.16 2.08
C ASN A 320 -27.33 -9.66 2.03
N GLU A 321 -26.36 -8.79 2.37
CA GLU A 321 -26.49 -7.33 2.39
C GLU A 321 -27.67 -6.81 3.25
N ARG A 322 -28.05 -7.55 4.29
CA ARG A 322 -29.13 -7.16 5.23
C ARG A 322 -28.90 -5.76 5.80
N HIS A 323 -27.64 -5.40 6.02
CA HIS A 323 -27.22 -4.12 6.58
C HIS A 323 -26.48 -3.23 5.57
N GLY A 324 -26.50 -3.57 4.28
CA GLY A 324 -25.88 -2.74 3.25
C GLY A 324 -26.59 -1.39 3.06
N GLU A 325 -25.87 -0.37 2.61
CA GLU A 325 -26.37 1.00 2.44
C GLU A 325 -26.16 1.47 1.00
N VAL A 326 -27.08 2.29 0.50
CA VAL A 326 -26.92 3.00 -0.78
C VAL A 326 -26.73 4.48 -0.50
N ARG A 327 -25.50 4.98 -0.64
CA ARG A 327 -25.18 6.41 -0.46
C ARG A 327 -23.79 6.73 -0.98
N GLN A 328 -23.58 7.97 -1.39
CA GLN A 328 -22.25 8.48 -1.70
C GLN A 328 -21.49 8.80 -0.41
N PRO A 329 -20.33 8.18 -0.14
CA PRO A 329 -19.49 8.58 0.99
C PRO A 329 -18.71 9.85 0.68
N THR A 330 -18.31 10.58 1.73
CA THR A 330 -17.33 11.68 1.60
C THR A 330 -15.91 11.20 1.89
N ASP A 331 -14.90 11.88 1.37
CA ASP A 331 -13.49 11.59 1.70
C ASP A 331 -13.19 11.67 3.19
N GLY A 332 -13.86 12.60 3.89
CA GLY A 332 -13.79 12.72 5.33
C GLY A 332 -14.36 11.51 6.06
N GLU A 333 -15.37 10.84 5.53
CA GLU A 333 -15.86 9.58 6.11
C GLU A 333 -14.93 8.40 5.85
N LEU A 334 -14.34 8.36 4.66
CA LEU A 334 -13.39 7.33 4.27
C LEU A 334 -12.05 7.50 4.99
N GLY A 335 -11.72 8.74 5.38
CA GLY A 335 -10.38 9.08 5.84
C GLY A 335 -9.38 8.92 4.71
N MET A 336 -9.66 9.49 3.55
CA MET A 336 -8.86 9.36 2.34
C MET A 336 -7.66 10.32 2.37
N ILE A 337 -6.51 9.88 1.88
CA ILE A 337 -5.44 10.77 1.39
C ILE A 337 -5.35 10.60 -0.13
N ARG A 338 -5.07 11.70 -0.84
CA ARG A 338 -4.76 11.65 -2.27
C ARG A 338 -3.33 12.06 -2.53
N PHE A 339 -2.77 11.56 -3.63
CA PHE A 339 -1.41 11.83 -4.05
C PHE A 339 -1.27 11.66 -5.56
N ARG A 340 -0.16 12.14 -6.11
CA ARG A 340 0.16 12.08 -7.55
C ARG A 340 1.32 11.12 -7.80
N VAL A 341 1.35 10.47 -8.95
CA VAL A 341 2.39 9.48 -9.29
C VAL A 341 3.31 10.00 -10.40
N PRO A 342 4.62 10.15 -10.17
CA PRO A 342 5.52 10.83 -11.12
C PRO A 342 5.75 10.12 -12.45
N TYR A 343 5.52 8.81 -12.53
CA TYR A 343 5.76 7.98 -13.73
C TYR A 343 4.48 7.47 -14.39
N ALA A 344 3.31 7.82 -13.84
CA ALA A 344 2.03 7.40 -14.39
C ALA A 344 1.80 7.98 -15.79
N GLU A 345 0.90 7.37 -16.55
CA GLU A 345 0.44 7.89 -17.85
C GLU A 345 -0.12 9.30 -17.71
N ASP A 346 -0.86 9.57 -16.62
CA ASP A 346 -1.25 10.90 -16.17
C ASP A 346 -0.66 11.22 -14.78
N PRO A 347 0.52 11.87 -14.71
CA PRO A 347 1.11 12.29 -13.45
C PRO A 347 0.32 13.37 -12.70
N GLN A 348 -0.70 13.96 -13.33
CA GLN A 348 -1.54 14.97 -12.70
C GLN A 348 -2.76 14.36 -11.99
N GLU A 349 -3.11 13.11 -12.28
CA GLU A 349 -4.21 12.44 -11.60
C GLU A 349 -3.93 12.29 -10.09
N LEU A 350 -4.96 12.54 -9.30
CA LEU A 350 -4.95 12.27 -7.86
C LEU A 350 -5.48 10.87 -7.57
N LEU A 351 -4.59 9.98 -7.18
CA LEU A 351 -4.94 8.62 -6.78
C LEU A 351 -5.29 8.56 -5.28
N PRO A 352 -6.29 7.74 -4.90
CA PRO A 352 -6.71 7.59 -3.51
C PRO A 352 -5.87 6.55 -2.75
N MET A 353 -5.68 6.76 -1.45
CA MET A 353 -5.34 5.73 -0.47
C MET A 353 -6.17 5.95 0.80
N LEU A 354 -6.76 4.88 1.33
CA LEU A 354 -7.39 4.96 2.65
C LEU A 354 -6.31 5.23 3.69
N ALA A 355 -6.41 6.36 4.38
CA ALA A 355 -5.57 6.71 5.51
C ALA A 355 -6.23 6.24 6.83
N ASN A 356 -5.78 6.80 7.95
CA ASN A 356 -6.36 6.52 9.26
C ASN A 356 -6.39 7.78 10.13
N PRO A 357 -7.06 8.86 9.67
CA PRO A 357 -7.01 10.18 10.31
C PRO A 357 -7.61 10.17 11.72
N MET A 358 -8.56 9.26 11.97
CA MET A 358 -9.27 9.07 13.24
C MET A 358 -8.80 7.83 14.03
N LEU A 359 -7.74 7.15 13.58
CA LEU A 359 -7.15 5.98 14.27
C LEU A 359 -8.08 4.78 14.49
N LEU A 360 -9.15 4.68 13.71
CA LEU A 360 -10.18 3.65 13.81
C LEU A 360 -9.77 2.30 13.18
N ARG A 361 -8.71 2.29 12.36
CA ARG A 361 -8.23 1.09 11.67
C ARG A 361 -6.98 0.52 12.34
N GLN A 362 -6.97 -0.79 12.56
CA GLN A 362 -5.80 -1.51 13.08
C GLN A 362 -4.99 -2.14 11.94
N ALA A 363 -3.67 -2.18 12.11
CA ALA A 363 -2.78 -2.89 11.21
C ALA A 363 -2.92 -4.40 11.45
N ILE A 364 -3.02 -5.15 10.37
CA ILE A 364 -3.00 -6.61 10.39
C ILE A 364 -1.59 -7.07 9.97
N SER A 365 -1.19 -8.26 10.38
CA SER A 365 0.07 -8.88 10.02
C SER A 365 -0.20 -10.30 9.58
N GLY A 366 0.39 -10.69 8.45
CA GLY A 366 0.34 -12.07 7.99
C GLY A 366 1.02 -13.06 8.95
N GLN A 367 1.93 -12.61 9.82
CA GLN A 367 2.65 -13.49 10.75
C GLN A 367 1.96 -13.70 12.09
N ILE A 368 1.25 -12.68 12.60
CA ILE A 368 0.72 -12.67 13.99
C ILE A 368 -0.77 -12.32 14.07
N GLY A 369 -1.47 -12.22 12.92
CA GLY A 369 -2.88 -11.82 12.87
C GLY A 369 -3.06 -10.33 13.12
N VAL A 370 -3.60 -9.93 14.27
CA VAL A 370 -3.84 -8.52 14.59
C VAL A 370 -2.60 -7.91 15.24
N SER A 371 -2.02 -6.90 14.62
CA SER A 371 -1.01 -6.09 15.30
C SER A 371 -1.72 -4.99 16.10
N TYR A 372 -1.35 -4.78 17.36
CA TYR A 372 -1.90 -3.70 18.20
C TYR A 372 -1.48 -2.28 17.74
N ARG A 373 -1.15 -2.10 16.46
CA ARG A 373 -0.67 -0.87 15.84
C ARG A 373 -1.77 -0.24 14.97
N PRO A 374 -1.85 1.08 14.88
CA PRO A 374 -2.70 1.73 13.89
C PRO A 374 -2.24 1.39 12.46
N TYR A 375 -3.19 1.16 11.55
CA TYR A 375 -2.94 0.73 10.16
C TYR A 375 -1.95 1.64 9.40
N PHE A 376 -2.18 2.96 9.45
CA PHE A 376 -1.45 3.95 8.65
C PHE A 376 -0.22 4.54 9.36
N TRP A 377 -0.19 4.54 10.69
CA TRP A 377 0.80 5.29 11.46
C TRP A 377 1.91 4.38 12.00
N ARG A 378 3.16 4.73 11.70
CA ARG A 378 4.33 3.91 12.03
C ARG A 378 5.26 4.63 13.00
N PRO A 379 5.63 4.02 14.13
CA PRO A 379 6.57 4.66 15.04
C PRO A 379 7.96 4.76 14.39
N GLY A 380 8.66 5.86 14.62
CA GLY A 380 10.00 6.08 14.11
C GLY A 380 10.62 7.40 14.56
N ARG A 381 11.82 7.66 14.04
CA ARG A 381 12.59 8.89 14.26
C ARG A 381 12.38 9.85 13.10
N GLY A 382 12.46 11.17 13.36
CA GLY A 382 12.28 12.21 12.34
C GLY A 382 13.35 12.23 11.24
N ASP A 383 14.44 11.46 11.38
CA ASP A 383 15.42 11.18 10.32
C ASP A 383 14.97 10.11 9.32
N GLY A 384 13.73 9.60 9.47
CA GLY A 384 13.10 8.57 8.64
C GLY A 384 13.52 7.15 8.97
N MET A 385 14.23 6.93 10.08
CA MET A 385 14.38 5.58 10.59
C MET A 385 13.05 5.13 11.20
N LEU A 386 12.37 4.19 10.55
CA LEU A 386 11.21 3.50 11.11
C LEU A 386 11.66 2.49 12.17
N ALA A 387 10.90 2.35 13.26
CA ALA A 387 11.14 1.29 14.22
C ALA A 387 10.82 -0.06 13.57
N GLY A 388 11.87 -0.83 13.24
CA GLY A 388 11.76 -2.14 12.59
C GLY A 388 11.10 -3.17 13.51
N GLY A 389 10.17 -3.95 12.96
CA GLY A 389 9.42 -4.99 13.68
C GLY A 389 10.21 -6.26 14.01
N LEU A 390 11.47 -6.40 13.60
CA LEU A 390 12.32 -7.56 13.88
C LEU A 390 13.78 -7.10 14.01
N TYR A 391 14.19 -6.75 15.22
CA TYR A 391 15.59 -6.81 15.66
C TYR A 391 15.65 -7.78 16.85
N PRO A 392 16.68 -8.63 16.95
CA PRO A 392 16.82 -9.60 18.03
C PRO A 392 16.89 -8.85 19.36
N GLY A 393 15.78 -8.86 20.10
CA GLY A 393 15.55 -8.01 21.27
C GLY A 393 14.07 -7.76 21.56
N TRP A 394 13.20 -7.87 20.54
CA TRP A 394 11.75 -7.83 20.73
C TRP A 394 11.18 -9.24 20.89
N LYS A 395 11.21 -9.77 22.12
CA LYS A 395 10.38 -10.93 22.49
C LYS A 395 8.92 -10.47 22.60
N GLY A 396 8.02 -11.22 21.98
CA GLY A 396 6.59 -10.98 22.05
C GLY A 396 6.11 -10.90 23.51
N PHE A 397 5.33 -9.88 23.82
CA PHE A 397 4.49 -9.86 25.01
C PHE A 397 3.09 -9.35 24.63
N PRO A 398 2.03 -10.09 25.03
CA PRO A 398 0.66 -9.60 24.98
C PRO A 398 0.43 -8.64 26.16
N VAL A 399 -0.29 -7.54 25.91
CA VAL A 399 -1.05 -6.71 26.86
C VAL A 399 -0.52 -6.55 28.31
N TRP A 400 0.09 -5.38 28.61
CA TRP A 400 -0.06 -4.49 29.81
C TRP A 400 1.21 -3.63 30.04
N PRO A 401 1.12 -2.49 30.76
CA PRO A 401 1.80 -1.24 30.42
C PRO A 401 3.25 -1.21 30.91
N GLY A 402 4.16 -0.89 30.01
CA GLY A 402 5.53 -0.55 30.39
C GLY A 402 6.58 -1.24 29.54
N GLY A 403 7.48 -0.41 29.00
CA GLY A 403 8.84 -0.82 28.70
C GLY A 403 9.05 -1.64 27.43
N LEU A 404 9.30 -0.93 26.32
CA LEU A 404 10.57 -1.06 25.56
C LEU A 404 10.68 0.01 24.46
N MET A 405 10.88 1.26 24.93
CA MET A 405 11.96 2.13 24.46
C MET A 405 12.62 2.68 25.74
N THR A 406 13.61 1.95 26.26
CA THR A 406 14.55 2.45 27.28
C THR A 406 15.84 2.71 26.51
N THR A 407 16.25 3.96 26.23
CA THR A 407 16.69 4.97 27.19
C THR A 407 16.35 6.44 26.80
N THR A 408 15.56 6.70 25.75
CA THR A 408 15.47 8.04 25.09
C THR A 408 14.07 8.66 24.93
N GLY A 409 12.98 7.88 25.08
CA GLY A 409 11.59 8.33 24.87
C GLY A 409 10.60 7.15 24.86
N THR A 410 9.30 7.36 25.07
CA THR A 410 8.28 6.29 24.97
C THR A 410 7.12 6.72 24.08
N VAL A 411 6.91 5.99 23.00
CA VAL A 411 5.73 6.13 22.12
C VAL A 411 4.66 5.14 22.60
N THR A 412 3.60 5.63 23.25
CA THR A 412 2.51 4.79 23.78
C THR A 412 1.22 5.10 23.03
N ARG A 413 0.33 4.11 22.85
CA ARG A 413 -1.00 4.32 22.27
C ARG A 413 -1.97 4.81 23.35
N GLY A 414 -2.71 5.90 23.10
CA GLY A 414 -3.99 6.15 23.77
C GLY A 414 -5.08 5.35 23.05
N ALA A 415 -5.92 4.65 23.81
CA ALA A 415 -6.93 3.67 23.38
C ALA A 415 -7.36 3.71 21.90
N ALA A 416 -7.19 2.60 21.18
CA ALA A 416 -8.06 2.29 20.06
C ALA A 416 -8.80 1.01 20.39
N VAL A 417 -10.06 1.17 20.75
CA VAL A 417 -11.00 0.07 20.89
C VAL A 417 -11.42 -0.32 19.47
N MET A 418 -11.13 -1.55 19.06
CA MET A 418 -11.79 -2.15 17.92
C MET A 418 -12.74 -3.21 18.49
N SER A 419 -14.04 -2.98 18.41
CA SER A 419 -15.01 -4.07 18.50
C SER A 419 -15.10 -4.70 17.12
N CYS A 420 -14.80 -6.00 17.04
CA CYS A 420 -14.91 -6.78 15.82
C CYS A 420 -16.38 -7.02 15.42
N ASP A 421 -17.33 -6.81 16.33
CA ASP A 421 -18.75 -7.01 16.11
C ASP A 421 -19.54 -5.80 16.61
N GLY A 422 -20.19 -5.09 15.69
CA GLY A 422 -21.08 -3.97 16.00
C GLY A 422 -21.14 -2.94 14.87
N PRO A 423 -22.33 -2.51 14.41
CA PRO A 423 -22.47 -1.47 13.40
C PRO A 423 -21.77 -0.19 13.86
N TRP A 424 -20.97 0.43 12.98
CA TRP A 424 -20.61 1.83 13.16
C TRP A 424 -21.87 2.65 12.87
N THR A 425 -22.75 2.78 13.84
CA THR A 425 -23.92 3.65 13.68
C THR A 425 -23.41 5.08 13.46
N GLN A 426 -24.12 5.87 12.65
CA GLN A 426 -23.90 7.32 12.58
C GLN A 426 -23.94 7.95 13.98
N GLU A 427 -24.62 7.31 14.93
CA GLU A 427 -24.66 7.68 16.35
C GLU A 427 -23.31 7.48 17.04
N TRP A 428 -22.59 6.37 16.84
CA TRP A 428 -21.23 6.19 17.39
C TRP A 428 -20.22 7.18 16.77
N ARG A 429 -20.37 7.50 15.48
CA ARG A 429 -19.57 8.55 14.81
C ARG A 429 -19.93 9.94 15.33
N LYS A 430 -21.21 10.21 15.63
CA LYS A 430 -21.65 11.42 16.30
C LYS A 430 -21.07 11.45 17.71
N GLU A 431 -21.22 10.42 18.53
CA GLU A 431 -20.68 10.34 19.89
C GLU A 431 -19.16 10.52 19.94
N LEU A 432 -18.36 9.91 19.06
CA LEU A 432 -16.91 10.20 18.99
C LEU A 432 -16.58 11.64 18.53
N ARG A 433 -17.48 12.29 17.78
CA ARG A 433 -17.35 13.67 17.30
C ARG A 433 -17.96 14.72 18.24
N THR A 434 -18.94 14.35 19.07
CA THR A 434 -19.78 15.27 19.85
C THR A 434 -19.75 15.00 21.35
N ALA A 435 -19.35 13.80 21.81
CA ALA A 435 -19.11 13.58 23.23
C ALA A 435 -17.84 14.34 23.64
N PRO A 436 -17.85 15.02 24.80
CA PRO A 436 -16.63 15.54 25.41
C PRO A 436 -15.64 14.38 25.50
N ARG A 437 -14.53 14.48 24.75
CA ARG A 437 -13.51 13.43 24.80
C ARG A 437 -13.00 13.36 26.24
N PRO A 438 -12.96 12.18 26.87
CA PRO A 438 -12.37 12.07 28.19
C PRO A 438 -10.97 12.69 28.15
N ASP A 439 -10.59 13.45 29.16
CA ASP A 439 -9.27 14.10 29.24
C ASP A 439 -8.10 13.11 29.01
N ASN A 440 -8.35 11.82 29.23
CA ASN A 440 -7.40 10.73 29.04
C ASN A 440 -7.22 10.22 27.59
N TYR A 441 -8.00 10.67 26.60
CA TYR A 441 -7.88 10.20 25.21
C TYR A 441 -6.84 11.01 24.41
N TRP A 442 -5.70 10.40 24.04
CA TRP A 442 -4.55 11.11 23.44
C TRP A 442 -4.37 10.94 21.92
N GLY A 443 -5.20 10.17 21.22
CA GLY A 443 -4.94 9.81 19.82
C GLY A 443 -3.55 9.16 19.64
N LEU A 444 -2.73 9.69 18.71
CA LEU A 444 -1.31 9.36 18.62
C LEU A 444 -0.55 10.11 19.72
N LYS A 445 0.03 9.37 20.66
CA LYS A 445 0.77 9.95 21.80
C LYS A 445 2.27 9.75 21.64
N VAL A 446 3.03 10.78 22.01
CA VAL A 446 4.49 10.75 22.14
C VAL A 446 4.86 11.28 23.52
N THR A 447 5.57 10.47 24.31
CA THR A 447 6.05 10.85 25.64
C THR A 447 7.54 11.16 25.53
N GLY A 448 7.90 12.40 25.87
CA GLY A 448 9.28 12.83 25.99
C GLY A 448 9.96 12.10 27.14
N GLY A 449 11.01 11.34 26.83
CA GLY A 449 11.87 10.70 27.81
C GLY A 449 13.01 11.62 28.21
N THR A 450 14.24 11.09 28.22
CA THR A 450 15.46 11.83 28.48
C THR A 450 15.79 12.76 27.30
N PRO A 451 15.52 14.08 27.37
CA PRO A 451 15.55 14.94 26.18
C PRO A 451 16.93 15.05 25.52
N ALA A 452 17.99 14.91 26.31
CA ALA A 452 19.37 14.91 25.83
C ALA A 452 19.71 13.70 24.93
N LEU A 453 19.00 12.58 25.11
CA LEU A 453 19.21 11.35 24.34
C LEU A 453 18.23 11.21 23.17
N THR A 454 17.15 12.00 23.14
CA THR A 454 16.22 12.02 22.01
C THR A 454 16.92 12.54 20.75
N HIS A 455 16.65 11.91 19.62
CA HIS A 455 17.22 12.30 18.33
C HIS A 455 16.85 13.75 17.96
N GLU A 456 17.74 14.46 17.27
CA GLU A 456 17.55 15.89 16.94
C GLU A 456 16.33 16.15 16.09
N ALA A 457 16.00 15.24 15.18
CA ALA A 457 14.80 15.29 14.36
C ALA A 457 13.53 14.82 15.11
N GLY A 458 13.66 14.33 16.35
CA GLY A 458 12.56 13.86 17.19
C GLY A 458 12.19 12.39 17.02
N GLU A 459 11.28 11.94 17.88
CA GLU A 459 10.65 10.62 17.87
C GLU A 459 9.14 10.79 17.71
N GLY A 460 8.47 9.89 17.00
CA GLY A 460 7.06 10.05 16.71
C GLY A 460 6.50 9.06 15.72
N TRP A 461 5.56 9.52 14.91
CA TRP A 461 4.76 8.73 13.98
C TRP A 461 4.94 9.21 12.55
N TRP A 462 5.09 8.26 11.64
CA TRP A 462 5.17 8.46 10.21
C TRP A 462 3.94 7.92 9.51
N THR A 463 3.52 8.62 8.45
CA THR A 463 2.67 8.02 7.40
C THR A 463 3.48 7.01 6.57
N PRO A 464 2.83 6.22 5.70
CA PRO A 464 3.51 5.58 4.59
C PRO A 464 4.24 6.63 3.75
N SER A 465 5.31 6.20 3.05
CA SER A 465 5.92 7.02 2.01
C SER A 465 5.09 6.92 0.74
N LEU A 466 4.45 8.00 0.33
CA LEU A 466 3.59 8.07 -0.85
C LEU A 466 4.35 8.65 -2.03
N PRO A 467 4.06 8.24 -3.29
CA PRO A 467 4.50 8.95 -4.47
C PRO A 467 4.05 10.41 -4.47
N THR A 468 4.82 11.29 -5.11
CA THR A 468 4.42 12.69 -5.36
C THR A 468 5.11 13.22 -6.59
N VAL A 469 4.57 14.30 -7.16
CA VAL A 469 5.22 15.08 -8.23
C VAL A 469 5.66 16.44 -7.70
N PRO A 470 6.69 17.06 -8.31
CA PRO A 470 7.06 18.45 -8.01
C PRO A 470 5.87 19.41 -8.10
N GLY A 471 5.84 20.42 -7.22
CA GLY A 471 4.77 21.42 -7.18
C GLY A 471 3.47 20.97 -6.50
N THR A 472 3.30 19.67 -6.21
CA THR A 472 2.12 19.18 -5.45
C THR A 472 2.02 19.89 -4.12
N ARG A 473 0.83 20.38 -3.77
CA ARG A 473 0.57 21.05 -2.50
C ARG A 473 -0.14 20.09 -1.56
N TYR A 474 0.33 19.99 -0.32
CA TYR A 474 -0.37 19.24 0.73
C TYR A 474 -0.79 20.16 1.86
N GLY A 475 -2.10 20.21 2.11
CA GLY A 475 -2.66 20.76 3.34
C GLY A 475 -2.52 19.74 4.47
N ILE A 476 -1.98 20.18 5.60
CA ILE A 476 -1.85 19.38 6.83
C ILE A 476 -2.74 20.04 7.88
N ASN A 477 -3.75 19.33 8.37
CA ASN A 477 -4.67 19.80 9.40
C ASN A 477 -4.75 18.77 10.53
N LEU A 478 -4.58 19.18 11.78
CA LEU A 478 -4.65 18.28 12.93
C LEU A 478 -5.05 19.01 14.21
N GLN A 479 -5.47 18.24 15.21
CA GLN A 479 -5.58 18.65 16.60
C GLN A 479 -4.32 18.25 17.37
N LEU A 480 -3.78 19.18 18.14
CA LEU A 480 -2.60 19.00 18.98
C LEU A 480 -2.96 19.28 20.44
N ARG A 481 -2.52 18.43 21.36
CA ARG A 481 -2.54 18.75 22.79
C ARG A 481 -1.23 18.44 23.45
N ALA A 482 -0.97 19.08 24.58
CA ALA A 482 0.22 18.79 25.35
C ALA A 482 0.02 18.90 26.85
N LYS A 483 0.86 18.14 27.57
CA LYS A 483 0.96 18.20 29.03
C LYS A 483 2.43 18.26 29.43
N ASP A 484 2.75 19.24 30.28
CA ASP A 484 4.05 19.43 30.92
C ASP A 484 5.22 19.47 29.93
N LEU A 485 5.02 20.05 28.73
CA LEU A 485 6.07 20.17 27.72
C LEU A 485 7.19 21.08 28.19
N LYS A 486 8.41 20.55 28.26
CA LYS A 486 9.61 21.33 28.56
C LYS A 486 10.67 21.06 27.49
N PRO A 487 10.85 21.99 26.53
CA PRO A 487 11.94 21.91 25.55
C PRO A 487 13.31 21.86 26.23
N PHE A 488 14.19 21.01 25.73
CA PHE A 488 15.59 20.97 26.18
C PHE A 488 16.42 22.11 25.58
N ASN A 489 16.06 22.55 24.38
CA ASN A 489 16.76 23.62 23.66
C ASN A 489 15.78 24.37 22.73
N GLU A 490 16.33 25.32 21.96
CA GLU A 490 15.58 26.15 21.00
C GLU A 490 14.81 25.37 19.93
N LYS A 491 15.27 24.17 19.57
CA LYS A 491 14.61 23.30 18.59
C LYS A 491 13.69 22.26 19.22
N GLY A 492 13.64 22.19 20.55
CA GLY A 492 12.83 21.24 21.30
C GLY A 492 11.35 21.62 21.31
N GLY A 493 10.49 20.61 21.38
CA GLY A 493 9.03 20.72 21.38
C GLY A 493 8.36 19.84 20.32
N PRO A 494 7.02 19.92 20.20
CA PRO A 494 6.27 19.25 19.16
C PRO A 494 6.78 19.63 17.77
N VAL A 495 6.74 18.67 16.83
CA VAL A 495 7.16 18.90 15.46
C VAL A 495 6.22 18.19 14.50
N VAL A 496 5.86 18.89 13.41
CA VAL A 496 5.12 18.31 12.28
C VAL A 496 5.73 18.82 10.99
N PHE A 497 6.11 17.89 10.11
CA PHE A 497 6.68 18.22 8.81
C PHE A 497 6.35 17.17 7.76
N ALA A 498 6.36 17.58 6.50
CA ALA A 498 6.48 16.69 5.35
C ALA A 498 7.96 16.49 5.02
N ARG A 499 8.36 15.24 4.79
CA ARG A 499 9.66 14.89 4.23
C ARG A 499 9.48 14.50 2.78
N TRP A 500 10.20 15.20 1.92
CA TRP A 500 10.32 14.94 0.50
C TRP A 500 11.56 14.11 0.25
N THR A 501 11.47 13.11 -0.62
CA THR A 501 12.66 12.41 -1.12
C THR A 501 12.61 12.22 -2.63
N ASN A 502 13.78 12.09 -3.24
CA ASN A 502 13.90 11.55 -4.60
C ASN A 502 13.67 10.02 -4.61
N ASP A 503 13.76 9.39 -5.79
CA ASP A 503 13.48 7.94 -5.95
C ASP A 503 14.39 7.05 -5.12
N THR A 504 15.63 7.48 -4.90
CA THR A 504 16.63 6.70 -4.15
C THR A 504 16.67 7.02 -2.66
N GLY A 505 15.82 7.92 -2.18
CA GLY A 505 15.82 8.37 -0.78
C GLY A 505 17.12 9.10 -0.33
N GLN A 506 18.08 9.27 -1.23
CA GLN A 506 19.42 9.84 -0.95
C GLN A 506 19.39 11.35 -0.80
N GLN A 507 18.42 12.01 -1.45
CA GLN A 507 18.16 13.43 -1.24
C GLN A 507 16.87 13.57 -0.45
N ALA A 508 16.91 14.31 0.65
CA ALA A 508 15.77 14.54 1.50
C ALA A 508 15.68 16.02 1.91
N VAL A 509 14.47 16.57 1.84
CA VAL A 509 14.15 17.93 2.26
C VAL A 509 12.93 17.87 3.18
N ARG A 510 12.87 18.75 4.19
CA ARG A 510 11.71 18.84 5.09
C ARG A 510 11.02 20.19 4.95
N SER A 511 9.70 20.15 4.93
CA SER A 511 8.84 21.34 4.99
C SER A 511 8.00 21.27 6.26
N TYR A 512 8.16 22.26 7.13
CA TYR A 512 7.60 22.27 8.48
C TYR A 512 6.28 23.04 8.53
N VAL A 513 5.33 22.55 9.34
CA VAL A 513 4.11 23.28 9.73
C VAL A 513 4.06 23.56 11.23
N LEU A 514 4.86 22.82 12.02
CA LEU A 514 5.01 23.00 13.47
C LEU A 514 6.45 22.72 13.90
N GLY A 515 6.95 23.53 14.83
CA GLY A 515 8.29 23.38 15.41
C GLY A 515 9.32 24.32 14.76
N VAL A 516 10.59 24.14 15.09
CA VAL A 516 11.69 24.91 14.48
C VAL A 516 12.26 24.13 13.30
N ASP A 517 12.36 24.76 12.13
CA ASP A 517 12.86 24.10 10.93
C ASP A 517 14.39 23.94 10.91
N ASP A 518 14.90 23.33 9.84
CA ASP A 518 16.34 23.05 9.68
C ASP A 518 17.18 24.34 9.59
N ALA A 519 16.58 25.46 9.14
CA ALA A 519 17.19 26.78 9.08
C ALA A 519 17.03 27.61 10.37
N GLY A 520 16.33 27.09 11.39
CA GLY A 520 16.13 27.76 12.67
C GLY A 520 14.88 28.65 12.74
N LYS A 521 14.03 28.68 11.70
CA LYS A 521 12.77 29.45 11.73
C LYS A 521 11.71 28.66 12.49
N ALA A 522 11.02 29.34 13.41
CA ALA A 522 9.94 28.77 14.20
C ALA A 522 8.59 28.83 13.45
N HIS A 523 7.86 27.71 13.47
CA HIS A 523 6.52 27.54 12.92
C HIS A 523 5.55 27.26 14.08
N ALA A 524 4.45 28.02 14.16
CA ALA A 524 3.48 27.97 15.25
C ALA A 524 4.12 28.04 16.66
N ALA A 525 5.01 29.03 16.88
CA ALA A 525 5.86 29.15 18.07
C ALA A 525 5.13 29.11 19.43
N LYS A 526 3.83 29.46 19.46
CA LYS A 526 3.00 29.42 20.68
C LYS A 526 2.74 27.99 21.21
N LEU A 527 2.93 26.95 20.39
CA LEU A 527 2.62 25.55 20.71
C LEU A 527 3.87 24.73 21.07
N ARG A 528 4.81 25.36 21.79
CA ARG A 528 6.14 24.78 22.04
C ARG A 528 6.39 24.34 23.49
N LEU A 529 5.71 24.92 24.47
CA LEU A 529 5.99 24.71 25.89
C LEU A 529 4.72 24.72 26.74
N GLY A 530 4.79 24.10 27.91
CA GLY A 530 3.73 24.09 28.90
C GLY A 530 2.63 23.05 28.63
N THR A 531 1.45 23.33 29.15
CA THR A 531 0.26 22.48 29.05
C THR A 531 -0.80 23.24 28.28
N PHE A 532 -1.39 22.60 27.28
CA PHE A 532 -2.47 23.18 26.49
C PHE A 532 -3.43 22.08 26.01
N GLY A 533 -4.71 22.43 25.95
CA GLY A 533 -5.77 21.56 25.44
C GLY A 533 -5.68 21.36 23.93
N TRP A 534 -6.63 20.60 23.37
CA TRP A 534 -6.72 20.38 21.93
C TRP A 534 -6.79 21.71 21.17
N THR A 535 -5.75 21.97 20.39
CA THR A 535 -5.56 23.18 19.61
C THR A 535 -5.34 22.80 18.15
N ARG A 536 -6.04 23.48 17.24
CA ARG A 536 -5.93 23.22 15.81
C ARG A 536 -4.60 23.73 15.27
N VAL A 537 -3.92 22.88 14.50
CA VAL A 537 -2.73 23.21 13.72
C VAL A 537 -3.04 22.98 12.25
N SER A 538 -2.76 23.97 11.41
CA SER A 538 -2.95 23.89 9.97
C SER A 538 -1.80 24.55 9.23
N GLY A 539 -1.35 23.94 8.14
CA GLY A 539 -0.35 24.52 7.25
C GLY A 539 -0.39 23.88 5.87
N GLU A 540 0.30 24.50 4.92
CA GLU A 540 0.48 23.95 3.58
C GLU A 540 1.97 23.79 3.30
N VAL A 541 2.33 22.70 2.62
CA VAL A 541 3.69 22.40 2.18
C VAL A 541 3.68 22.08 0.70
N VAL A 542 4.76 22.42 0.00
CA VAL A 542 4.88 22.26 -1.45
C VAL A 542 6.04 21.33 -1.78
N ALA A 543 5.82 20.37 -2.67
CA ALA A 543 6.83 19.44 -3.13
C ALA A 543 7.92 20.17 -3.94
N PRO A 544 9.21 20.09 -3.56
CA PRO A 544 10.31 20.68 -4.33
C PRO A 544 10.55 19.94 -5.66
N GLU A 545 11.37 20.51 -6.55
CA GLU A 545 11.66 19.98 -7.89
C GLU A 545 12.19 18.52 -7.90
N THR A 546 12.96 18.16 -6.87
CA THR A 546 13.55 16.82 -6.73
C THR A 546 12.62 15.80 -6.07
N ALA A 547 11.43 16.22 -5.61
CA ALA A 547 10.52 15.34 -4.88
C ALA A 547 9.88 14.30 -5.80
N ARG A 548 9.94 13.05 -5.34
CA ARG A 548 9.27 11.89 -5.94
C ARG A 548 8.44 11.13 -4.92
N ARG A 549 8.74 11.32 -3.64
CA ARG A 549 7.97 10.78 -2.53
C ARG A 549 7.76 11.80 -1.43
N VAL A 550 6.69 11.60 -0.67
CA VAL A 550 6.35 12.36 0.54
C VAL A 550 6.01 11.41 1.69
N ALA A 551 6.44 11.77 2.90
CA ALA A 551 5.95 11.16 4.13
C ALA A 551 5.77 12.25 5.19
N PHE A 552 4.73 12.15 6.02
CA PHE A 552 4.45 13.14 7.06
C PHE A 552 4.87 12.59 8.42
N PHE A 553 5.53 13.43 9.21
CA PHE A 553 5.98 13.11 10.56
C PHE A 553 5.24 13.95 11.58
N LEU A 554 4.79 13.32 12.66
CA LEU A 554 4.23 13.95 13.85
C LEU A 554 4.98 13.44 15.07
N GLY A 555 5.68 14.30 15.79
CA GLY A 555 6.59 13.83 16.83
C GLY A 555 7.00 14.86 17.86
N LEU A 556 7.95 14.48 18.70
CA LEU A 556 8.48 15.32 19.77
C LEU A 556 10.00 15.38 19.64
N ARG A 557 10.55 16.60 19.54
CA ARG A 557 12.00 16.86 19.50
C ARG A 557 12.48 17.22 20.89
N ARG A 558 13.53 16.54 21.39
CA ARG A 558 14.30 16.87 22.60
C ARG A 558 13.51 17.70 23.63
N ALA A 559 12.46 17.12 24.18
CA ALA A 559 11.62 17.74 25.19
C ALA A 559 11.09 16.66 26.13
N SER A 560 10.84 17.02 27.38
CA SER A 560 10.06 16.18 28.30
C SER A 560 8.58 16.56 28.24
N GLY A 561 7.72 15.74 28.84
CA GLY A 561 6.27 15.92 28.81
C GLY A 561 5.60 15.00 27.79
N VAL A 562 4.35 15.31 27.43
CA VAL A 562 3.54 14.49 26.53
C VAL A 562 2.91 15.36 25.45
N VAL A 563 2.91 14.88 24.22
CA VAL A 563 2.14 15.45 23.13
C VAL A 563 1.17 14.41 22.55
N GLY A 564 -0.03 14.84 22.21
CA GLY A 564 -1.07 14.05 21.53
C GLY A 564 -1.45 14.68 20.20
N TYR A 565 -1.65 13.85 19.19
CA TYR A 565 -2.11 14.23 17.85
C TYR A 565 -3.39 13.48 17.50
N ASP A 566 -4.35 14.18 16.92
CA ASP A 566 -5.62 13.58 16.50
C ASP A 566 -6.26 14.35 15.34
N GLU A 567 -7.31 13.80 14.74
CA GLU A 567 -8.03 14.35 13.58
C GLU A 567 -7.07 14.80 12.47
N ILE A 568 -6.18 13.90 12.06
CA ILE A 568 -5.05 14.24 11.21
C ILE A 568 -5.45 14.09 9.74
N TRP A 569 -5.77 15.22 9.10
CA TRP A 569 -6.16 15.30 7.69
C TRP A 569 -5.00 15.79 6.81
N LEU A 570 -4.83 15.11 5.69
CA LEU A 570 -3.76 15.34 4.73
C LEU A 570 -4.40 15.41 3.33
N ASP A 571 -4.41 16.60 2.74
CA ASP A 571 -5.15 16.87 1.49
C ASP A 571 -4.19 17.35 0.41
N ALA A 572 -4.05 16.56 -0.66
CA ALA A 572 -3.33 16.99 -1.86
C ALA A 572 -4.21 17.92 -2.73
N LYS A 573 -3.59 18.95 -3.29
CA LYS A 573 -4.17 19.86 -4.30
C LYS A 573 -3.28 19.87 -5.54
#